data_AF-A0A9C9Q2J5-F1
#
_entry.id   AF-A0A9C9Q2J5-F1
#
_cell.length_a   1.000
_cell.length_b   1.000
_cell.length_c   1.000
_cell.angle_alpha   90.00
_cell.angle_beta   90.00
_cell.angle_gamma   90.00
#
_symmetry.space_group_name_H-M   'P 1'
#
loop_
_entity.id
_entity.type
_entity.pdbx_description
1 polymer ?
#
loop_
_entity_poly.entity_id
_entity_poly.type
_entity_poly.pdbx_seq_one_letter_code
_entity_poly.pdbx_strand_id
1 'polypeptide(L)'
;MTEDKNTARISPYGHLDILSQAEVNLLVKASGADGCYDIFRRCSLAVLNVGSDLDDTKEVLEKYRDFDIQVISRERGVKLEVENAPASAFVDGEMITGIREHLFAVLRDIVYARNEIELSGRFDLKDSSGITNAVFHILRNASIIEPQSEPDLVICWGGHSISRGEYEYTKEVGHELGLRGLNIGTGCGPGAMKGPMKGATIGHSKQRIYSGRYVGITEPGIIAAESPN
;
A
#
# COMPACT_ATOMS: atom_id res chain seq x y z
N MET A 1 32.88 7.36 15.41
CA MET A 1 32.36 7.45 14.04
C MET A 1 30.85 7.39 14.16
N THR A 2 30.18 8.51 14.00
CA THR A 2 28.73 8.55 13.82
C THR A 2 28.44 7.83 12.51
N GLU A 3 27.75 6.69 12.56
CA GLU A 3 27.16 6.09 11.36
C GLU A 3 26.25 7.16 10.74
N ASP A 4 26.58 7.60 9.52
CA ASP A 4 25.68 8.47 8.76
C ASP A 4 24.40 7.67 8.52
N LYS A 5 23.37 7.97 9.31
CA LYS A 5 22.03 7.47 9.08
C LYS A 5 21.61 7.92 7.69
N ASN A 6 21.32 6.96 6.81
CA ASN A 6 20.80 7.26 5.49
C ASN A 6 19.35 7.77 5.65
N THR A 7 19.19 9.08 5.61
CA THR A 7 17.89 9.75 5.72
C THR A 7 17.40 10.15 4.33
N ALA A 8 16.19 9.72 3.97
CA ALA A 8 15.50 10.11 2.75
C ALA A 8 14.27 10.97 3.09
N ARG A 9 14.01 12.01 2.29
CA ARG A 9 12.81 12.86 2.43
C ARG A 9 11.91 12.72 1.22
N ILE A 10 10.74 12.18 1.47
CA ILE A 10 9.81 11.77 0.43
C ILE A 10 8.62 12.71 0.45
N SER A 11 8.25 13.23 -0.72
CA SER A 11 7.08 14.10 -0.87
C SER A 11 5.91 13.28 -1.43
N PRO A 12 4.66 13.58 -1.02
CA PRO A 12 3.48 12.92 -1.56
C PRO A 12 3.33 13.21 -3.05
N TYR A 13 2.51 12.39 -3.70
CA TYR A 13 2.02 12.63 -5.05
C TYR A 13 0.49 12.55 -5.03
N GLY A 14 -0.21 13.57 -5.54
CA GLY A 14 -1.68 13.59 -5.61
C GLY A 14 -2.38 14.10 -4.34
N HIS A 15 -3.34 13.35 -3.80
CA HIS A 15 -4.33 13.85 -2.82
C HIS A 15 -3.76 14.31 -1.46
N LEU A 16 -2.56 13.86 -1.08
CA LEU A 16 -1.88 14.33 0.15
C LEU A 16 -0.89 15.49 -0.11
N ASP A 17 -0.83 15.98 -1.34
CA ASP A 17 0.07 17.08 -1.75
C ASP A 17 -0.44 18.46 -1.29
N ILE A 18 -1.71 18.56 -0.90
CA ILE A 18 -2.29 19.79 -0.33
C ILE A 18 -3.18 19.41 0.85
N LEU A 19 -2.74 19.80 2.05
CA LEU A 19 -3.45 19.58 3.30
C LEU A 19 -3.50 20.88 4.10
N SER A 20 -4.60 21.10 4.82
CA SER A 20 -4.68 22.18 5.79
C SER A 20 -3.73 21.92 6.97
N GLN A 21 -3.30 22.97 7.66
CA GLN A 21 -2.44 22.82 8.83
C GLN A 21 -3.10 21.98 9.94
N ALA A 22 -4.43 21.99 10.03
CA ALA A 22 -5.18 21.17 10.96
C ALA A 22 -5.08 19.68 10.62
N GLU A 23 -5.22 19.32 9.34
CA GLU A 23 -5.04 17.94 8.85
C GLU A 23 -3.59 17.47 9.03
N VAL A 24 -2.61 18.33 8.75
CA VAL A 24 -1.19 18.04 8.98
C VAL A 24 -0.91 17.78 10.47
N ASN A 25 -1.40 18.64 11.36
CA ASN A 25 -1.21 18.45 12.80
C ASN A 25 -1.90 17.19 13.32
N LEU A 26 -3.08 16.86 12.78
CA LEU A 26 -3.80 15.63 13.09
C LEU A 26 -3.04 14.41 12.58
N LEU A 27 -2.48 14.46 11.37
CA LEU A 27 -1.62 13.41 10.81
C LEU A 27 -0.41 13.16 11.68
N VAL A 28 0.35 14.20 12.02
CA VAL A 28 1.55 14.10 12.87
C VAL A 28 1.21 13.57 14.26
N LYS A 29 0.13 14.07 14.87
CA LYS A 29 -0.32 13.62 16.19
C LYS A 29 -0.82 12.17 16.16
N ALA A 30 -1.62 11.80 15.16
CA ALA A 30 -2.18 10.47 15.02
C ALA A 30 -1.10 9.45 14.66
N SER A 31 -0.20 9.79 13.74
CA SER A 31 0.93 8.93 13.37
C SER A 31 1.94 8.80 14.50
N GLY A 32 2.03 9.75 15.43
CA GLY A 32 2.90 9.70 16.60
C GLY A 32 2.23 9.19 17.88
N ALA A 33 0.93 8.88 17.84
CA ALA A 33 0.22 8.33 18.99
C ALA A 33 0.59 6.86 19.21
N ASP A 34 0.73 6.46 20.48
CA ASP A 34 1.04 5.09 20.87
C ASP A 34 0.06 4.09 20.21
N GLY A 35 0.62 3.06 19.57
CA GLY A 35 -0.11 2.06 18.77
C GLY A 35 -0.24 2.42 17.29
N CYS A 36 -0.66 3.63 16.93
CA CYS A 36 -0.77 4.05 15.52
C CYS A 36 0.60 4.22 14.87
N TYR A 37 1.57 4.76 15.60
CA TYR A 37 2.95 4.88 15.13
C TYR A 37 3.59 3.52 14.83
N ASP A 38 3.45 2.54 15.73
CA ASP A 38 4.03 1.21 15.57
C ASP A 38 3.41 0.47 14.37
N ILE A 39 2.09 0.57 14.19
CA ILE A 39 1.41 0.03 12.99
C ILE A 39 1.90 0.73 11.73
N PHE A 40 2.00 2.06 11.73
CA PHE A 40 2.48 2.85 10.60
C PHE A 40 3.91 2.49 10.21
N ARG A 41 4.80 2.39 11.20
CA ARG A 41 6.20 1.98 11.01
C ARG A 41 6.29 0.58 10.42
N ARG A 42 5.58 -0.40 10.99
CA ARG A 42 5.60 -1.80 10.51
C ARG A 42 5.04 -1.94 9.09
N CYS A 43 3.91 -1.31 8.79
CA CYS A 43 3.30 -1.34 7.46
C CYS A 43 4.21 -0.64 6.42
N SER A 44 4.85 0.47 6.79
CA SER A 44 5.79 1.17 5.93
C SER A 44 7.05 0.34 5.65
N LEU A 45 7.58 -0.35 6.66
CA LEU A 45 8.71 -1.26 6.49
C LEU A 45 8.35 -2.44 5.57
N ALA A 46 7.14 -3.00 5.70
CA ALA A 46 6.65 -4.04 4.81
C ALA A 46 6.62 -3.58 3.35
N VAL A 47 6.08 -2.39 3.09
CA VAL A 47 6.06 -1.76 1.75
C VAL A 47 7.49 -1.57 1.20
N LEU A 48 8.44 -1.15 2.03
CA LEU A 48 9.83 -0.93 1.62
C LEU A 48 10.61 -2.23 1.37
N ASN A 49 10.19 -3.33 2.00
CA ASN A 49 10.86 -4.63 1.91
C ASN A 49 10.27 -5.53 0.80
N VAL A 50 9.46 -4.98 -0.12
CA VAL A 50 8.94 -5.73 -1.26
C VAL A 50 10.08 -6.34 -2.10
N GLY A 51 9.92 -7.61 -2.48
CA GLY A 51 10.88 -8.32 -3.33
C GLY A 51 12.11 -8.86 -2.60
N SER A 52 12.15 -8.74 -1.27
CA SER A 52 13.08 -9.50 -0.42
C SER A 52 12.75 -10.99 -0.47
N ASP A 53 13.79 -11.84 -0.55
CA ASP A 53 13.65 -13.30 -0.43
C ASP A 53 13.43 -13.77 1.03
N LEU A 54 13.41 -12.84 1.99
CA LEU A 54 13.08 -13.11 3.39
C LEU A 54 11.57 -13.23 3.56
N ASP A 55 11.09 -14.47 3.71
CA ASP A 55 9.67 -14.79 3.96
C ASP A 55 9.27 -14.62 5.45
N ASP A 56 10.23 -14.47 6.38
CA ASP A 56 9.92 -14.29 7.81
C ASP A 56 9.87 -12.81 8.22
N THR A 57 8.66 -12.35 8.53
CA THR A 57 8.36 -11.03 9.09
C THR A 57 9.21 -10.65 10.30
N LYS A 58 9.56 -11.62 11.17
CA LYS A 58 10.37 -11.36 12.37
C LYS A 58 11.81 -11.08 12.01
N GLU A 59 12.39 -11.84 11.09
CA GLU A 59 13.75 -11.60 10.61
C GLU A 59 13.88 -10.23 9.96
N VAL A 60 12.87 -9.80 9.21
CA VAL A 60 12.82 -8.45 8.62
C VAL A 60 12.78 -7.37 9.71
N LEU A 61 11.92 -7.53 10.72
CA LEU A 61 11.81 -6.57 11.82
C LEU A 61 13.08 -6.50 12.68
N GLU A 62 13.77 -7.63 12.88
CA GLU A 62 15.04 -7.68 13.62
C GLU A 62 16.18 -7.05 12.81
N LYS A 63 16.24 -7.35 11.51
CA LYS A 63 17.23 -6.81 10.58
C LYS A 63 17.13 -5.29 10.48
N TYR A 64 15.90 -4.76 10.43
CA TYR A 64 15.61 -3.32 10.34
C TYR A 64 15.05 -2.77 11.65
N ARG A 65 15.67 -3.15 12.78
CA ARG A 65 15.29 -2.64 14.11
C ARG A 65 15.51 -1.14 14.28
N ASP A 66 16.46 -0.58 13.53
CA ASP A 66 16.87 0.82 13.52
C ASP A 66 16.18 1.65 12.41
N PHE A 67 15.30 1.02 11.63
CA PHE A 67 14.42 1.72 10.69
C PHE A 67 13.49 2.68 11.45
N ASP A 68 13.31 3.88 10.92
CA ASP A 68 12.32 4.83 11.42
C ASP A 68 11.64 5.57 10.25
N ILE A 69 10.40 5.97 10.46
CA ILE A 69 9.64 6.80 9.54
C ILE A 69 8.80 7.80 10.31
N GLN A 70 8.92 9.07 9.94
CA GLN A 70 8.22 10.18 10.60
C GLN A 70 7.49 11.05 9.59
N VAL A 71 6.30 11.51 9.99
CA VAL A 71 5.55 12.52 9.24
C VAL A 71 6.04 13.90 9.65
N ILE A 72 6.58 14.65 8.70
CA ILE A 72 7.08 16.00 8.92
C ILE A 72 6.16 17.05 8.26
N SER A 73 5.79 18.07 9.02
CA SER A 73 5.00 19.19 8.53
C SER A 73 5.84 20.13 7.65
N ARG A 74 5.23 20.61 6.57
CA ARG A 74 5.75 21.65 5.69
C ARG A 74 4.64 22.63 5.35
N GLU A 75 5.01 23.83 4.88
CA GLU A 75 4.06 24.92 4.58
C GLU A 75 2.91 24.55 3.63
N ARG A 76 3.10 23.53 2.78
CA ARG A 76 2.11 23.08 1.78
C ARG A 76 1.69 21.62 1.93
N GLY A 77 1.90 20.99 3.10
CA GLY A 77 1.44 19.61 3.32
C GLY A 77 2.36 18.81 4.23
N VAL A 78 2.47 17.50 3.94
CA VAL A 78 3.31 16.56 4.68
C VAL A 78 4.47 16.07 3.82
N LYS A 79 5.57 15.70 4.47
CA LYS A 79 6.58 14.81 3.89
C LYS A 79 6.81 13.62 4.83
N LEU A 80 7.35 12.54 4.28
CA LEU A 80 7.85 11.43 5.07
C LEU A 80 9.37 11.55 5.16
N GLU A 81 9.89 11.56 6.37
CA GLU A 81 11.33 11.39 6.63
C GLU A 81 11.55 9.93 7.02
N VAL A 82 12.41 9.26 6.27
CA VAL A 82 12.68 7.83 6.43
C VAL A 82 14.15 7.63 6.74
N GLU A 83 14.45 6.91 7.81
CA GLU A 83 15.80 6.56 8.25
C GLU A 83 16.02 5.06 8.10
N ASN A 84 17.20 4.68 7.59
CA ASN A 84 17.65 3.28 7.51
C ASN A 84 16.66 2.36 6.76
N ALA A 85 16.06 2.87 5.68
CA ALA A 85 15.20 2.08 4.81
C ALA A 85 15.95 0.96 4.08
N PRO A 86 15.29 -0.16 3.77
CA PRO A 86 15.81 -1.19 2.88
C PRO A 86 16.34 -0.62 1.56
N ALA A 87 17.59 -0.94 1.21
CA ALA A 87 18.23 -0.45 -0.03
C ALA A 87 17.50 -0.92 -1.30
N SER A 88 16.79 -2.05 -1.24
CA SER A 88 15.98 -2.60 -2.34
C SER A 88 14.83 -1.66 -2.77
N ALA A 89 14.44 -0.71 -1.93
CA ALA A 89 13.41 0.28 -2.26
C ALA A 89 13.92 1.41 -3.18
N PHE A 90 15.22 1.46 -3.46
CA PHE A 90 15.87 2.54 -4.20
C PHE A 90 16.55 2.03 -5.48
N VAL A 91 16.55 2.86 -6.51
CA VAL A 91 17.29 2.69 -7.77
C VAL A 91 18.11 3.96 -7.98
N ASP A 92 19.44 3.81 -8.04
CA ASP A 92 20.38 4.94 -8.16
C ASP A 92 20.19 6.04 -7.11
N GLY A 93 19.79 5.65 -5.89
CA GLY A 93 19.55 6.56 -4.77
C GLY A 93 18.15 7.19 -4.75
N GLU A 94 17.34 7.00 -5.78
CA GLU A 94 15.96 7.48 -5.85
C GLU A 94 14.98 6.36 -5.48
N MET A 95 14.00 6.66 -4.63
CA MET A 95 12.99 5.68 -4.24
C MET A 95 12.09 5.33 -5.42
N ILE A 96 11.80 4.04 -5.59
CA ILE A 96 10.86 3.56 -6.62
C ILE A 96 9.51 4.26 -6.44
N THR A 97 9.00 4.87 -7.52
CA THR A 97 7.77 5.69 -7.49
C THR A 97 6.57 4.95 -6.90
N GLY A 98 6.35 3.68 -7.23
CA GLY A 98 5.25 2.88 -6.68
C GLY A 98 5.38 2.63 -5.18
N ILE A 99 6.59 2.40 -4.68
CA ILE A 99 6.85 2.26 -3.23
C ILE A 99 6.52 3.57 -2.51
N ARG A 100 6.95 4.70 -3.06
CA ARG A 100 6.59 6.02 -2.54
C ARG A 100 5.08 6.20 -2.45
N GLU A 101 4.34 5.85 -3.51
CA GLU A 101 2.87 5.94 -3.52
C GLU A 101 2.23 5.04 -2.45
N HIS A 102 2.73 3.82 -2.28
CA HIS A 102 2.26 2.89 -1.25
C HIS A 102 2.51 3.41 0.18
N LEU A 103 3.65 4.07 0.46
CA LEU A 103 3.91 4.67 1.78
C LEU A 103 2.85 5.72 2.15
N PHE A 104 2.43 6.52 1.18
CA PHE A 104 1.38 7.52 1.39
C PHE A 104 -0.02 6.89 1.47
N ALA A 105 -0.27 5.78 0.78
CA ALA A 105 -1.48 4.98 0.96
C ALA A 105 -1.57 4.40 2.39
N VAL A 106 -0.46 3.87 2.91
CA VAL A 106 -0.36 3.39 4.31
C VAL A 106 -0.67 4.53 5.30
N LEU A 107 -0.08 5.71 5.12
CA LEU A 107 -0.38 6.87 5.97
C LEU A 107 -1.86 7.25 5.92
N ARG A 108 -2.41 7.38 4.71
CA ARG A 108 -3.83 7.72 4.47
C ARG A 108 -4.76 6.76 5.21
N ASP A 109 -4.54 5.46 5.03
CA ASP A 109 -5.49 4.44 5.49
C ASP A 109 -5.44 4.26 7.01
N ILE A 110 -4.24 4.30 7.62
CA ILE A 110 -4.10 4.21 9.09
C ILE A 110 -4.74 5.41 9.77
N VAL A 111 -4.51 6.62 9.25
CA VAL A 111 -5.04 7.84 9.87
C VAL A 111 -6.55 7.92 9.69
N TYR A 112 -7.07 7.53 8.52
CA TYR A 112 -8.50 7.50 8.27
C TYR A 112 -9.21 6.45 9.13
N ALA A 113 -8.68 5.22 9.20
CA ALA A 113 -9.24 4.16 10.02
C ALA A 113 -9.30 4.59 11.51
N ARG A 114 -8.22 5.18 12.03
CA ARG A 114 -8.19 5.63 13.42
C ARG A 114 -9.21 6.73 13.71
N ASN A 115 -9.20 7.81 12.93
CA ASN A 115 -9.97 9.01 13.27
C ASN A 115 -11.43 8.91 12.83
N GLU A 116 -11.66 8.47 11.59
CA GLU A 116 -12.98 8.51 10.97
C GLU A 116 -13.78 7.22 11.22
N ILE A 117 -13.11 6.08 11.42
CA ILE A 117 -13.80 4.80 11.66
C ILE A 117 -13.87 4.49 13.16
N GLU A 118 -12.74 4.49 13.88
CA GLU A 118 -12.71 4.07 15.30
C GLU A 118 -13.12 5.17 16.28
N LEU A 119 -12.59 6.39 16.14
CA LEU A 119 -12.77 7.46 17.13
C LEU A 119 -13.99 8.36 16.87
N SER A 120 -14.50 8.40 15.64
CA SER A 120 -15.59 9.31 15.27
C SER A 120 -16.94 8.97 15.90
N GLY A 121 -17.13 7.71 16.31
CA GLY A 121 -18.41 7.19 16.77
C GLY A 121 -19.50 7.11 15.68
N ARG A 122 -19.16 7.34 14.41
CA ARG A 122 -20.12 7.35 13.30
C ARG A 122 -20.58 5.96 12.86
N PHE A 123 -19.79 4.93 13.15
CA PHE A 123 -20.04 3.55 12.75
C PHE A 123 -20.08 2.64 13.97
N ASP A 124 -21.12 1.81 14.08
CA ASP A 124 -21.15 0.72 15.07
C ASP A 124 -20.49 -0.52 14.48
N LEU A 125 -19.24 -0.79 14.85
CA LEU A 125 -18.47 -1.93 14.34
C LEU A 125 -18.91 -3.28 14.94
N LYS A 126 -19.93 -3.32 15.80
CA LYS A 126 -20.57 -4.56 16.27
C LYS A 126 -21.80 -4.92 15.43
N ASP A 127 -22.27 -4.01 14.58
CA ASP A 127 -23.40 -4.20 13.70
C ASP A 127 -22.96 -4.41 12.23
N SER A 128 -23.69 -5.25 11.51
CA SER A 128 -23.40 -5.59 10.12
C SER A 128 -23.50 -4.38 9.18
N SER A 129 -24.49 -3.51 9.40
CA SER A 129 -24.64 -2.28 8.61
C SER A 129 -23.51 -1.31 8.92
N GLY A 130 -23.13 -1.16 10.20
CA GLY A 130 -22.01 -0.34 10.61
C GLY A 130 -20.68 -0.78 9.99
N ILE A 131 -20.39 -2.09 10.00
CA ILE A 131 -19.20 -2.66 9.34
C ILE A 131 -19.21 -2.39 7.83
N THR A 132 -20.34 -2.64 7.15
CA THR A 132 -20.46 -2.43 5.71
C THR A 132 -20.22 -0.97 5.32
N ASN A 133 -20.77 -0.03 6.09
CA ASN A 133 -20.56 1.39 5.88
C ASN A 133 -19.11 1.79 6.14
N ALA A 134 -18.47 1.26 7.19
CA ALA A 134 -17.05 1.50 7.45
C ALA A 134 -16.17 1.06 6.28
N VAL A 135 -16.37 -0.15 5.75
CA VAL A 135 -15.64 -0.66 4.57
C VAL A 135 -15.84 0.24 3.36
N PHE A 136 -17.09 0.62 3.06
CA PHE A 136 -17.40 1.52 1.96
C PHE A 136 -16.68 2.87 2.11
N HIS A 137 -16.66 3.45 3.31
CA HIS A 137 -16.01 4.72 3.58
C HIS A 137 -14.49 4.65 3.44
N ILE A 138 -13.86 3.56 3.86
CA ILE A 138 -12.43 3.32 3.65
C ILE A 138 -12.11 3.27 2.15
N LEU A 139 -12.84 2.44 1.37
CA LEU A 139 -12.63 2.30 -0.07
C LEU A 139 -12.91 3.61 -0.83
N ARG A 140 -13.90 4.39 -0.40
CA ARG A 140 -14.21 5.70 -0.97
C ARG A 140 -13.11 6.72 -0.67
N ASN A 141 -12.59 6.76 0.55
CA ASN A 141 -11.47 7.63 0.93
C ASN A 141 -10.19 7.27 0.17
N ALA A 142 -10.02 5.99 -0.17
CA ALA A 142 -8.93 5.51 -1.00
C ALA A 142 -9.09 5.80 -2.50
N SER A 143 -10.19 6.42 -2.92
CA SER A 143 -10.56 6.67 -4.32
C SER A 143 -10.60 5.41 -5.18
N ILE A 144 -10.97 4.26 -4.61
CA ILE A 144 -11.11 2.99 -5.32
C ILE A 144 -12.49 2.87 -6.00
N ILE A 145 -13.50 3.56 -5.48
CA ILE A 145 -14.86 3.50 -6.03
C ILE A 145 -15.01 4.58 -7.10
N GLU A 146 -15.01 4.18 -8.37
CA GLU A 146 -15.22 5.07 -9.51
C GLU A 146 -16.71 5.08 -9.89
N PRO A 147 -17.44 6.19 -9.66
CA PRO A 147 -18.84 6.28 -10.06
C PRO A 147 -18.96 6.24 -11.59
N GLN A 148 -20.07 5.69 -12.09
CA GLN A 148 -20.39 5.63 -13.52
C GLN A 148 -19.40 4.79 -14.36
N SER A 149 -18.68 3.86 -13.72
CA SER A 149 -17.89 2.83 -14.40
C SER A 149 -18.74 1.59 -14.67
N GLU A 150 -18.52 0.94 -15.82
CA GLU A 150 -19.03 -0.42 -16.06
C GLU A 150 -18.22 -1.42 -15.23
N PRO A 151 -18.81 -2.55 -14.78
CA PRO A 151 -18.08 -3.54 -13.99
C PRO A 151 -16.91 -4.17 -14.77
N ASP A 152 -15.68 -3.83 -14.39
CA ASP A 152 -14.47 -4.30 -15.08
C ASP A 152 -13.37 -4.84 -14.16
N LEU A 153 -13.55 -4.81 -12.83
CA LEU A 153 -12.58 -5.28 -11.85
C LEU A 153 -12.77 -6.77 -11.51
N VAL A 154 -11.74 -7.58 -11.79
CA VAL A 154 -11.70 -9.01 -11.49
C VAL A 154 -10.84 -9.26 -10.25
N ILE A 155 -11.44 -9.85 -9.21
CA ILE A 155 -10.70 -10.26 -8.01
C ILE A 155 -10.06 -11.63 -8.26
N CYS A 156 -8.73 -11.70 -8.14
CA CYS A 156 -7.96 -12.94 -8.25
C CYS A 156 -7.42 -13.36 -6.87
N TRP A 157 -7.75 -14.58 -6.47
CA TRP A 157 -7.22 -15.22 -5.27
C TRP A 157 -6.35 -16.42 -5.63
N GLY A 158 -5.37 -16.71 -4.79
CA GLY A 158 -4.51 -17.88 -4.89
C GLY A 158 -3.39 -17.85 -3.85
N GLY A 159 -2.53 -18.87 -3.84
CA GLY A 159 -1.47 -19.01 -2.84
C GLY A 159 -0.30 -18.03 -3.04
N HIS A 160 0.32 -17.62 -1.93
CA HIS A 160 1.58 -16.88 -1.92
C HIS A 160 2.77 -17.75 -2.38
N SER A 161 2.73 -19.06 -2.10
CA SER A 161 3.74 -20.04 -2.49
C SER A 161 3.13 -21.04 -3.48
N ILE A 162 3.52 -20.91 -4.73
CA ILE A 162 3.02 -21.73 -5.85
C ILE A 162 4.16 -22.17 -6.74
N SER A 163 3.96 -23.28 -7.45
CA SER A 163 4.94 -23.81 -8.40
C SER A 163 5.17 -22.85 -9.58
N ARG A 164 6.28 -23.04 -10.30
CA ARG A 164 6.55 -22.21 -11.49
C ARG A 164 5.47 -22.37 -12.56
N GLY A 165 4.95 -23.58 -12.76
CA GLY A 165 3.88 -23.85 -13.72
C GLY A 165 2.61 -23.08 -13.40
N GLU A 166 2.19 -23.09 -12.12
CA GLU A 166 1.05 -22.29 -11.66
C GLU A 166 1.30 -20.79 -11.81
N TYR A 167 2.50 -20.31 -11.46
CA TYR A 167 2.84 -18.90 -11.61
C TYR A 167 2.76 -18.42 -13.07
N GLU A 168 3.30 -19.20 -14.01
CA GLU A 168 3.18 -18.91 -15.44
C GLU A 168 1.71 -18.90 -15.89
N TYR A 169 0.92 -19.88 -15.47
CA TYR A 169 -0.51 -19.93 -15.78
C TYR A 169 -1.26 -18.70 -15.24
N THR A 170 -0.96 -18.25 -14.02
CA THR A 170 -1.59 -17.03 -13.48
C THR A 170 -1.27 -15.78 -14.30
N LYS A 171 -0.07 -15.70 -14.90
CA LYS A 171 0.30 -14.62 -15.82
C LYS A 171 -0.44 -14.73 -17.15
N GLU A 172 -0.62 -15.94 -17.68
CA GLU A 172 -1.41 -16.16 -18.90
C GLU A 172 -2.86 -15.74 -18.71
N VAL A 173 -3.49 -16.15 -17.59
CA VAL A 173 -4.84 -15.71 -17.22
C VAL A 173 -4.91 -14.19 -17.11
N GLY A 174 -3.96 -13.57 -16.40
CA GLY A 174 -3.88 -12.11 -16.31
C GLY A 174 -3.75 -11.43 -17.66
N HIS A 175 -2.92 -11.98 -18.55
CA HIS A 175 -2.72 -11.47 -19.91
C HIS A 175 -4.01 -11.52 -20.72
N GLU A 176 -4.76 -12.62 -20.66
CA GLU A 176 -6.05 -12.76 -21.32
C GLU A 176 -7.13 -11.83 -20.76
N LEU A 177 -7.14 -11.58 -19.44
CA LEU A 177 -8.00 -10.59 -18.81
C LEU A 177 -7.65 -9.17 -19.30
N GLY A 178 -6.37 -8.82 -19.31
CA GLY A 178 -5.88 -7.52 -19.78
C GLY A 178 -6.16 -7.28 -21.27
N LEU A 179 -6.11 -8.31 -22.11
CA LEU A 179 -6.49 -8.20 -23.53
C LEU A 179 -7.98 -7.84 -23.73
N ARG A 180 -8.82 -8.08 -22.73
CA ARG A 180 -10.25 -7.73 -22.72
C ARG A 180 -10.55 -6.43 -21.96
N GLY A 181 -9.51 -5.71 -21.55
CA GLY A 181 -9.62 -4.45 -20.83
C GLY A 181 -10.07 -4.59 -19.37
N LEU A 182 -10.01 -5.79 -18.79
CA LEU A 182 -10.40 -6.01 -17.40
C LEU A 182 -9.28 -5.59 -16.45
N ASN A 183 -9.66 -4.98 -15.33
CA ASN A 183 -8.80 -4.57 -14.23
C ASN A 183 -8.60 -5.73 -13.24
N ILE A 184 -7.53 -5.69 -12.46
CA ILE A 184 -7.16 -6.78 -11.55
C ILE A 184 -7.15 -6.30 -10.09
N GLY A 185 -7.81 -7.05 -9.21
CA GLY A 185 -7.70 -6.90 -7.76
C GLY A 185 -7.12 -8.15 -7.10
N THR A 186 -6.17 -8.02 -6.16
CA THR A 186 -5.60 -9.15 -5.41
C THR A 186 -5.36 -8.80 -3.92
N GLY A 187 -4.93 -9.78 -3.14
CA GLY A 187 -4.60 -9.63 -1.71
C GLY A 187 -3.23 -9.02 -1.40
N CYS A 188 -2.55 -8.39 -2.37
CA CYS A 188 -1.10 -8.11 -2.32
C CYS A 188 -0.26 -9.40 -2.20
N GLY A 189 1.07 -9.29 -2.14
CA GLY A 189 1.94 -10.45 -1.91
C GLY A 189 2.30 -11.29 -3.13
N PRO A 190 3.19 -12.28 -2.94
CA PRO A 190 3.83 -13.01 -4.02
C PRO A 190 2.91 -14.06 -4.67
N GLY A 191 3.49 -14.92 -5.53
CA GLY A 191 2.77 -16.02 -6.15
C GLY A 191 1.57 -15.58 -7.00
N ALA A 192 0.41 -16.19 -6.74
CA ALA A 192 -0.82 -15.99 -7.50
C ALA A 192 -1.41 -14.59 -7.34
N MET A 193 -0.97 -13.82 -6.34
CA MET A 193 -1.43 -12.45 -6.10
C MET A 193 -0.60 -11.41 -6.87
N LYS A 194 0.52 -11.84 -7.47
CA LYS A 194 1.42 -11.04 -8.32
C LYS A 194 1.29 -11.37 -9.81
N GLY A 195 1.17 -12.66 -10.15
CA GLY A 195 1.18 -13.13 -11.54
C GLY A 195 0.12 -12.50 -12.44
N PRO A 196 -1.17 -12.48 -12.05
CA PRO A 196 -2.24 -11.90 -12.87
C PRO A 196 -2.02 -10.43 -13.22
N MET A 197 -1.54 -9.62 -12.26
CA MET A 197 -1.21 -8.21 -12.50
C MET A 197 -0.12 -8.06 -13.57
N LYS A 198 0.97 -8.84 -13.46
CA LYS A 198 2.05 -8.80 -14.47
C LYS A 198 1.57 -9.19 -15.87
N GLY A 199 0.71 -10.21 -15.97
CA GLY A 199 0.09 -10.60 -17.23
C GLY A 199 -0.78 -9.50 -17.81
N ALA A 200 -1.67 -8.96 -16.98
CA ALA A 200 -2.63 -7.92 -17.36
C ALA A 200 -1.93 -6.64 -17.84
N THR A 201 -0.80 -6.25 -17.24
CA THR A 201 0.02 -5.12 -17.74
C THR A 201 0.43 -5.27 -19.20
N ILE A 202 0.84 -6.47 -19.62
CA ILE A 202 1.18 -6.73 -21.02
C ILE A 202 -0.09 -6.74 -21.89
N GLY A 203 -1.20 -7.27 -21.39
CA GLY A 203 -2.49 -7.28 -22.09
C GLY A 203 -3.02 -5.87 -22.35
N HIS A 204 -3.08 -5.04 -21.31
CA HIS A 204 -3.46 -3.63 -21.37
C HIS A 204 -2.55 -2.84 -22.32
N SER A 205 -1.23 -3.03 -22.24
CA SER A 205 -0.29 -2.37 -23.14
C SER A 205 -0.54 -2.71 -24.62
N LYS A 206 -0.81 -3.98 -24.95
CA LYS A 206 -1.18 -4.40 -26.31
C LYS A 206 -2.46 -3.75 -26.81
N GLN A 207 -3.44 -3.54 -25.92
CA GLN A 207 -4.69 -2.85 -26.22
C GLN A 207 -4.61 -1.32 -26.09
N ARG A 208 -3.42 -0.76 -25.77
CA ARG A 208 -3.20 0.67 -25.53
C ARG A 208 -4.07 1.24 -24.41
N ILE A 209 -4.34 0.43 -23.39
CA ILE A 209 -5.03 0.83 -22.16
C ILE A 209 -3.97 1.30 -21.16
N TYR A 210 -3.92 2.60 -20.90
CA TYR A 210 -2.97 3.20 -19.95
C TYR A 210 -3.60 3.51 -18.58
N SER A 211 -4.93 3.39 -18.48
CA SER A 211 -5.72 3.60 -17.28
C SER A 211 -6.06 2.29 -16.55
N GLY A 212 -5.28 1.23 -16.78
CA GLY A 212 -5.48 -0.06 -16.13
C GLY A 212 -5.35 0.06 -14.61
N ARG A 213 -6.26 -0.58 -13.88
CA ARG A 213 -6.32 -0.54 -12.42
C ARG A 213 -5.81 -1.86 -11.83
N TYR A 214 -4.83 -1.76 -10.93
CA TYR A 214 -4.26 -2.87 -10.18
C TYR A 214 -4.46 -2.61 -8.69
N VAL A 215 -5.51 -3.22 -8.12
CA VAL A 215 -5.95 -2.95 -6.74
C VAL A 215 -5.38 -4.01 -5.81
N GLY A 216 -4.53 -3.61 -4.88
CA GLY A 216 -4.08 -4.44 -3.77
C GLY A 216 -4.91 -4.17 -2.51
N ILE A 217 -5.43 -5.22 -1.87
CA ILE A 217 -6.12 -5.12 -0.57
C ILE A 217 -5.33 -5.95 0.44
N THR A 218 -4.88 -5.32 1.52
CA THR A 218 -4.10 -5.95 2.59
C THR A 218 -4.51 -5.36 3.94
N GLU A 219 -3.99 -5.89 5.04
CA GLU A 219 -4.27 -5.42 6.40
C GLU A 219 -3.01 -5.53 7.30
N PRO A 220 -2.94 -4.78 8.42
CA PRO A 220 -1.71 -4.68 9.22
C PRO A 220 -1.12 -6.00 9.73
N GLY A 221 -1.95 -7.01 9.97
CA GLY A 221 -1.55 -8.34 10.44
C GLY A 221 -0.85 -9.19 9.37
N ILE A 222 -1.14 -8.97 8.09
CA ILE A 222 -0.62 -9.78 6.97
C ILE A 222 0.35 -9.03 6.07
N ILE A 223 0.30 -7.69 6.00
CA ILE A 223 1.09 -6.90 5.05
C ILE A 223 2.61 -7.16 5.12
N ALA A 224 3.12 -7.48 6.32
CA ALA A 224 4.53 -7.81 6.49
C ALA A 224 4.93 -9.14 5.83
N ALA A 225 4.01 -10.13 5.80
CA ALA A 225 4.23 -11.43 5.16
C ALA A 225 3.89 -11.40 3.67
N GLU A 226 2.85 -10.66 3.30
CA GLU A 226 2.34 -10.56 1.92
C GLU A 226 2.42 -9.11 1.44
N SER A 227 3.66 -8.60 1.36
CA SER A 227 3.92 -7.20 1.05
C SER A 227 3.43 -6.80 -0.36
N PRO A 228 2.97 -5.56 -0.56
CA PRO A 228 2.48 -5.09 -1.86
C PRO A 228 3.58 -5.14 -2.93
N ASN A 229 3.26 -5.75 -4.07
CA ASN A 229 4.17 -6.11 -5.17
C ASN A 229 4.71 -4.95 -6.00
#